data_AF-A0A0F9HCB5-F1
#
_entry.id   AF-A0A0F9HCB5-F1
#
_cell.length_a   1.000
_cell.length_b   1.000
_cell.length_c   1.000
_cell.angle_alpha   90.00
_cell.angle_beta   90.00
_cell.angle_gamma   90.00
#
_symmetry.space_group_name_H-M   'P 1'
#
loop_
_entity.id
_entity.type
_entity.pdbx_description
1 polymer ?
#
loop_
_entity_poly.entity_id
_entity_poly.type
_entity_poly.pdbx_seq_one_letter_code
_entity_poly.pdbx_strand_id
1 'polypeptide(L)'
;MSEIDGFHDVGMDNLKGVLDTGHALQAQESLAEDLVFLREHNRPGIIHLNDNYRDADPDLIVGTIAFRDNLEFFFYLNKTNYNGTIEIDYQNPKDDR
;
A
#
# COMPACT_ATOMS: atom_id res chain seq x y z
N MET A 1 -3.97 6.20 -26.92
CA MET A 1 -2.78 6.59 -26.13
C MET A 1 -2.49 5.36 -25.29
N SER A 2 -1.42 4.61 -25.57
CA SER A 2 -1.03 3.51 -24.68
C SER A 2 -0.53 4.15 -23.39
N GLU A 3 -1.23 3.95 -22.29
CA GLU A 3 -0.68 4.28 -20.97
C GLU A 3 0.61 3.49 -20.79
N ILE A 4 1.66 4.18 -20.33
CA ILE A 4 2.91 3.55 -19.91
C ILE A 4 2.57 2.85 -18.59
N ASP A 5 2.38 1.54 -18.65
CA ASP A 5 2.19 0.69 -17.48
C ASP A 5 3.48 -0.07 -17.21
N GLY A 6 4.10 0.22 -16.07
CA GLY A 6 5.35 -0.42 -15.65
C GLY A 6 5.26 -1.95 -15.57
N PHE A 7 4.07 -2.54 -15.36
CA PHE A 7 3.92 -3.99 -15.39
C PHE A 7 3.99 -4.58 -16.80
N HIS A 8 3.31 -3.96 -17.78
CA HIS A 8 3.35 -4.42 -19.18
C HIS A 8 4.71 -4.18 -19.83
N ASP A 9 5.37 -3.05 -19.54
CA ASP A 9 6.65 -2.69 -20.17
C ASP A 9 7.80 -3.64 -19.80
N VAL A 10 7.75 -4.23 -18.59
CA VAL A 10 8.76 -5.20 -18.13
C VAL A 10 8.59 -6.57 -18.80
N GLY A 11 7.39 -6.90 -19.30
CA GLY A 11 7.15 -8.14 -20.06
C GLY A 11 7.30 -9.44 -19.26
N MET A 12 7.18 -9.39 -17.93
CA MET A 12 7.31 -10.55 -17.04
C MET A 12 5.99 -10.88 -16.35
N ASP A 13 5.43 -12.07 -16.59
CA ASP A 13 4.15 -12.51 -16.02
C ASP A 13 4.20 -12.78 -14.51
N ASN A 14 5.40 -13.04 -13.96
CA ASN A 14 5.60 -13.31 -12.54
C ASN A 14 5.92 -12.05 -11.71
N LEU A 15 6.02 -10.87 -12.34
CA LEU A 15 6.17 -9.61 -11.64
C LEU A 15 4.92 -9.32 -10.80
N LYS A 16 5.08 -8.83 -9.58
CA LYS A 16 3.98 -8.45 -8.69
C LYS A 16 4.27 -7.08 -8.09
N GLY A 17 3.21 -6.35 -7.74
CA GLY A 17 3.36 -5.09 -7.02
C GLY A 17 3.52 -5.30 -5.52
N VAL A 18 4.31 -4.45 -4.88
CA VAL A 18 4.33 -4.29 -3.43
C VAL A 18 3.68 -2.93 -3.13
N LEU A 19 2.71 -2.91 -2.24
CA LEU A 19 2.07 -1.68 -1.78
C LEU A 19 2.47 -1.46 -0.32
N ASP A 20 3.18 -0.37 -0.08
CA ASP A 20 3.53 0.09 1.27
C ASP A 20 2.64 1.28 1.62
N THR A 21 1.81 1.12 2.66
CA THR A 21 0.82 2.15 3.02
C THR A 21 1.48 3.44 3.50
N GLY A 22 2.63 3.37 4.15
CA GLY A 22 3.37 4.48 4.70
C GLY A 22 3.99 5.29 3.57
N HIS A 23 4.73 4.64 2.68
CA HIS A 23 5.30 5.31 1.52
C HIS A 23 4.22 5.99 0.65
N ALA A 24 3.10 5.34 0.40
CA ALA A 24 1.99 5.93 -0.34
C ALA A 24 1.39 7.15 0.40
N LEU A 25 1.18 7.06 1.72
CA LEU A 25 0.74 8.19 2.53
C LEU A 25 1.73 9.37 2.51
N GLN A 26 3.04 9.08 2.54
CA GLN A 26 4.13 10.07 2.41
C GLN A 26 4.15 10.72 1.02
N ALA A 27 3.86 9.96 -0.03
CA ALA A 27 3.69 10.47 -1.39
C ALA A 27 2.36 11.23 -1.59
N GLN A 28 1.52 11.29 -0.56
CA GLN A 28 0.18 11.88 -0.60
C GLN A 28 -0.77 11.17 -1.59
N GLU A 29 -0.55 9.88 -1.80
CA GLU A 29 -1.36 9.01 -2.65
C GLU A 29 -2.62 8.53 -1.92
N SER A 30 -3.55 7.96 -2.71
CA SER A 30 -4.77 7.34 -2.22
C SER A 30 -4.58 5.83 -2.17
N LEU A 31 -4.46 5.29 -0.95
CA LEU A 31 -4.25 3.85 -0.73
C LEU A 31 -5.28 2.96 -1.45
N ALA A 32 -6.53 3.41 -1.51
CA ALA A 32 -7.60 2.69 -2.19
C ALA A 32 -7.42 2.68 -3.72
N GLU A 33 -6.92 3.78 -4.28
CA GLU A 33 -6.63 3.88 -5.71
C GLU A 33 -5.46 2.98 -6.09
N ASP A 34 -4.39 2.98 -5.27
CA ASP A 34 -3.22 2.11 -5.48
C ASP A 34 -3.60 0.62 -5.44
N LEU A 35 -4.47 0.25 -4.50
CA LEU A 35 -5.00 -1.11 -4.42
C LEU A 35 -5.80 -1.50 -5.66
N VAL A 36 -6.67 -0.59 -6.14
CA VAL A 36 -7.47 -0.82 -7.36
C VAL A 36 -6.54 -0.93 -8.56
N PHE A 37 -5.51 -0.09 -8.66
CA PHE A 37 -4.52 -0.16 -9.72
C PHE A 37 -3.83 -1.53 -9.77
N LEU A 38 -3.37 -2.05 -8.63
CA LEU A 38 -2.80 -3.40 -8.55
C LEU A 38 -3.79 -4.50 -8.92
N ARG A 39 -5.07 -4.32 -8.57
CA ARG A 39 -6.13 -5.28 -8.88
C ARG A 39 -6.43 -5.35 -10.37
N GLU A 40 -6.52 -4.20 -11.04
CA GLU A 40 -6.80 -4.08 -12.48
C GLU A 40 -5.69 -4.72 -13.32
N HIS A 41 -4.43 -4.63 -12.89
CA HIS A 41 -3.30 -5.28 -13.55
C HIS A 41 -3.14 -6.78 -13.18
N ASN A 42 -4.01 -7.30 -12.31
CA ASN A 42 -3.95 -8.68 -11.81
C ASN A 42 -2.58 -9.04 -11.20
N ARG A 43 -1.96 -8.09 -10.49
CA ARG A 43 -0.62 -8.22 -9.88
C ARG A 43 -0.63 -8.17 -8.34
N PRO A 44 -1.44 -8.99 -7.63
CA PRO A 44 -1.44 -8.98 -6.16
C PRO A 44 -0.11 -9.54 -5.62
N GLY A 45 0.68 -8.69 -4.98
CA GLY A 45 1.90 -9.07 -4.26
C GLY A 45 1.74 -9.01 -2.75
N ILE A 46 2.54 -8.14 -2.13
CA ILE A 46 2.58 -7.96 -0.68
C ILE A 46 2.06 -6.56 -0.36
N ILE A 47 1.23 -6.45 0.68
CA ILE A 47 0.88 -5.18 1.30
C ILE A 47 1.65 -5.06 2.61
N HIS A 48 2.44 -4.00 2.76
CA HIS A 48 3.03 -3.60 4.04
C HIS A 48 2.10 -2.59 4.69
N LEU A 49 1.67 -2.89 5.92
CA LEU A 49 0.81 -2.06 6.74
C LEU A 49 1.62 -1.31 7.78
N ASN A 50 1.57 0.00 7.69
CA ASN A 50 2.21 0.99 8.55
C ASN A 50 1.47 2.34 8.42
N ASP A 51 1.92 3.36 9.14
CA ASP A 51 1.34 4.69 9.12
C ASP A 51 2.42 5.75 9.31
N ASN A 52 2.14 6.99 8.94
CA ASN A 52 3.05 8.09 9.16
C ASN A 52 2.36 9.46 9.12
N TYR A 53 3.15 10.51 9.37
CA TYR A 53 2.70 11.90 9.37
C TYR A 53 2.67 12.53 7.97
N ARG A 54 2.88 11.72 6.91
CA ARG A 54 2.95 12.12 5.49
C ARG A 54 4.15 12.98 5.09
N ASP A 55 5.12 13.17 5.98
CA ASP A 55 6.33 13.96 5.74
C ASP A 55 7.62 13.11 5.77
N ALA A 56 7.60 12.02 6.52
CA ALA A 56 8.66 11.02 6.61
C ALA A 56 8.01 9.67 6.93
N ASP A 57 8.81 8.60 6.84
CA ASP A 57 8.37 7.24 7.10
C ASP A 57 9.01 6.67 8.38
N PRO A 58 8.39 6.92 9.55
CA PRO A 58 8.83 6.37 10.83
C PRO A 58 8.19 5.00 11.16
N ASP A 59 7.47 4.37 10.22
CA ASP A 59 6.86 3.04 10.40
C ASP A 59 5.95 2.93 11.63
N LEU A 60 4.96 3.83 11.77
CA LEU A 60 4.03 3.80 12.89
C LEU A 60 3.02 2.65 12.73
N ILE A 61 2.36 2.31 13.84
CA ILE A 61 1.26 1.34 13.83
C ILE A 61 0.14 1.84 12.92
N VAL A 62 -0.26 0.98 11.98
CA VAL A 62 -1.34 1.23 11.00
C VAL A 62 -2.61 1.80 11.66
N GLY A 63 -3.15 2.89 11.07
CA GLY A 63 -4.40 3.51 11.50
C GLY A 63 -4.28 4.45 12.71
N THR A 64 -3.07 4.71 13.20
CA THR A 64 -2.83 5.63 14.33
C THR A 64 -2.94 7.11 13.90
N ILE A 65 -2.50 7.44 12.68
CA ILE A 65 -2.48 8.80 12.15
C ILE A 65 -3.52 8.94 11.03
N ALA A 66 -3.39 8.16 9.96
CA ALA A 66 -4.25 8.23 8.78
C ALA A 66 -5.49 7.31 8.91
N PHE A 67 -6.25 7.42 10.00
CA PHE A 67 -7.37 6.52 10.29
C PHE A 67 -8.40 6.45 9.16
N ARG A 68 -8.74 7.58 8.54
CA ARG A 68 -9.75 7.63 7.46
C ARG A 68 -9.27 6.93 6.20
N ASP A 69 -8.04 7.18 5.78
CA ASP A 69 -7.42 6.55 4.61
C ASP A 69 -7.30 5.03 4.82
N ASN A 70 -6.89 4.61 6.02
CA ASN A 70 -6.82 3.20 6.39
C ASN A 70 -8.20 2.52 6.39
N LEU A 71 -9.23 3.18 6.93
CA LEU A 71 -10.59 2.64 6.93
C LEU A 71 -11.11 2.44 5.50
N GLU A 72 -10.90 3.41 4.62
CA GLU A 72 -11.26 3.32 3.21
C GLU A 72 -10.46 2.20 2.51
N PHE A 73 -9.16 2.15 2.76
CA PHE A 73 -8.29 1.09 2.24
C PHE A 73 -8.78 -0.30 2.61
N PHE A 74 -9.07 -0.57 3.90
CA PHE A 74 -9.58 -1.86 4.35
C PHE A 74 -10.96 -2.20 3.75
N PHE A 75 -11.82 -1.18 3.55
CA PHE A 75 -13.08 -1.37 2.85
C PHE A 75 -12.87 -1.87 1.42
N TYR A 76 -11.94 -1.26 0.67
CA TYR A 76 -11.62 -1.68 -0.70
C TYR A 76 -10.83 -3.00 -0.75
N LEU A 77 -9.99 -3.27 0.25
CA LEU A 77 -9.28 -4.54 0.39
C LEU A 77 -10.25 -5.71 0.50
N ASN A 78 -11.30 -5.55 1.32
CA ASN A 78 -12.39 -6.50 1.40
C ASN A 78 -13.21 -6.54 0.10
N LYS A 79 -13.57 -5.39 -0.48
CA LYS A 79 -14.41 -5.30 -1.69
C LYS A 79 -13.76 -5.92 -2.93
N THR A 80 -12.44 -5.85 -3.05
CA THR A 80 -11.67 -6.40 -4.16
C THR A 80 -11.32 -7.88 -3.98
N ASN A 81 -11.67 -8.48 -2.83
CA ASN A 81 -11.27 -9.84 -2.44
C ASN A 81 -9.74 -10.04 -2.57
N TYR A 82 -8.96 -9.10 -2.05
CA TYR A 82 -7.51 -9.19 -2.11
C TYR A 82 -7.02 -10.51 -1.49
N ASN A 83 -6.17 -11.22 -2.22
CA ASN A 83 -5.69 -12.56 -1.87
C ASN A 83 -4.17 -12.66 -1.79
N GLY A 84 -3.47 -11.52 -1.79
CA GLY A 84 -2.02 -11.45 -1.57
C GLY A 84 -1.66 -11.50 -0.08
N THR A 85 -0.36 -11.38 0.19
CA THR A 85 0.14 -11.36 1.58
C THR A 85 -0.04 -9.98 2.17
N ILE A 86 -0.40 -9.92 3.46
CA ILE A 86 -0.47 -8.67 4.23
C ILE A 86 0.50 -8.82 5.40
N GLU A 87 1.44 -7.91 5.52
CA GLU A 87 2.47 -7.87 6.56
C GLU A 87 2.33 -6.56 7.35
N ILE A 88 2.62 -6.60 8.65
CA ILE A 88 2.67 -5.39 9.47
C ILE A 88 4.12 -4.95 9.52
N ASP A 89 4.41 -3.78 8.95
CA ASP A 89 5.76 -3.23 8.80
C ASP A 89 5.94 -2.03 9.73
N TYR A 90 5.94 -2.27 11.04
CA TYR A 90 6.07 -1.20 12.03
C TYR A 90 7.40 -1.26 12.77
N GLN A 91 7.91 -0.10 13.15
CA GLN A 91 9.06 0.03 14.03
C GLN A 91 8.65 0.63 15.37
N ASN A 92 9.25 0.11 16.44
CA ASN A 92 9.15 0.71 17.76
C ASN A 92 9.70 2.16 17.76
N PRO A 93 8.96 3.15 18.28
CA PRO A 93 9.44 4.52 18.41
C PRO A 93 10.75 4.56 19.21
N LYS A 94 11.78 5.25 18.72
CA LYS A 94 13.13 5.21 19.33
C LYS A 94 13.20 5.74 20.77
N ASP A 95 12.15 6.39 21.26
CA ASP A 95 12.00 6.90 22.62
C ASP A 95 11.34 5.90 23.59
N ASP A 96 10.96 4.70 23.13
CA ASP A 96 10.33 3.63 23.90
C ASP A 96 11.32 2.76 24.70
N ARG A 97 12.24 3.39 25.44
CA ARG A 97 13.20 2.69 26.30
C ARG A 97 12.57 1.91 27.45
#